data_AF-A0A525C6B3-F1
#
_entry.id   AF-A0A525C6B3-F1
#
_cell.length_a   1.000
_cell.length_b   1.000
_cell.length_c   1.000
_cell.angle_alpha   90.00
_cell.angle_beta   90.00
_cell.angle_gamma   90.00
#
_symmetry.space_group_name_H-M   'P 1'
#
loop_
_entity.id
_entity.type
_entity.pdbx_description
1 polymer ?
#
loop_
_entity_poly.entity_id
_entity_poly.type
_entity_poly.pdbx_seq_one_letter_code
_entity_poly.pdbx_strand_id
1 'polypeptide(L)'
;MPYSLLISIAMDMHLTAIGRVRSSIGSRAESPKMEHEGAPDAWIDIDPAFAPALDTLAEGQEIIVFTWLHLSDRGYLQVHPRGDVTRPKKGVFNTRSPDRPNPIGMHRVRILARKAHQALHVYPLEALDGTPVIDIKPVARRSGSSQEQDFVDWGPSIPWEQATAMRDLLARSVASGLLAGVHGNASIRHGHTVIMTCRGTAKGRLAPGDLTALDLESGKRLSPGRPSSEAPMHLALYDAFESVGAVLHTHPPHVLALELTVGQDGFLNLPLFEAPVWRDSICFVPELQPGSEAMAQAVAEAATQAAARQGACRAAILSRHGMVVWGETLSEAVNTTETIEALARIQLLAKDSPFSQYSASWPNTPFSA
;
A
#
# COMPACT_ATOMS: atom_id res chain seq x y z
N MET A 1 22.36 7.08 43.98
CA MET A 1 22.24 8.46 43.47
C MET A 1 20.83 8.61 42.91
N PRO A 2 19.97 9.43 43.54
CA PRO A 2 18.57 9.54 43.17
C PRO A 2 18.39 10.37 41.89
N TYR A 3 17.38 9.99 41.12
CA TYR A 3 16.79 10.82 40.07
C TYR A 3 16.28 12.12 40.70
N SER A 4 16.94 13.23 40.43
CA SER A 4 16.32 14.56 40.50
C SER A 4 17.18 15.55 39.71
N LEU A 5 16.67 15.96 38.55
CA LEU A 5 16.67 17.36 38.13
C LEU A 5 15.74 17.49 36.93
N LEU A 6 14.61 18.15 37.19
CA LEU A 6 13.80 18.87 36.23
C LEU A 6 14.71 19.53 35.18
N ILE A 7 14.49 19.21 33.91
CA ILE A 7 14.57 20.25 32.91
C ILE A 7 13.13 20.49 32.45
N SER A 8 12.48 21.40 33.18
CA SER A 8 11.55 22.33 32.54
C SER A 8 12.34 23.02 31.43
N ILE A 9 12.41 22.41 30.25
CA ILE A 9 12.64 23.21 29.06
C ILE A 9 11.26 23.82 28.82
N ALA A 10 10.99 24.94 29.49
CA ALA A 10 10.18 25.96 28.87
C ALA A 10 10.97 26.35 27.61
N MET A 11 10.74 25.58 26.55
CA MET A 11 11.28 25.87 25.25
C MET A 11 10.48 27.09 24.83
N ASP A 12 11.14 28.24 24.83
CA ASP A 12 10.50 29.49 24.48
C ASP A 12 10.26 29.46 22.97
N MET A 13 9.11 28.90 22.60
CA MET A 13 8.67 28.71 21.22
C MET A 13 7.90 29.96 20.82
N HIS A 14 8.55 30.83 20.05
CA HIS A 14 7.92 32.02 19.51
C HIS A 14 7.25 31.71 18.17
N LEU A 15 5.93 31.95 18.09
CA LEU A 15 5.15 31.87 16.87
C LEU A 15 4.84 33.28 16.37
N THR A 16 5.15 33.54 15.10
CA THR A 16 4.85 34.82 14.45
C THR A 16 3.64 34.65 13.55
N ALA A 17 2.61 35.48 13.73
CA ALA A 17 1.51 35.55 12.77
C ALA A 17 2.02 36.22 11.48
N ILE A 18 1.85 35.55 10.35
CA ILE A 18 2.27 36.03 9.03
C ILE A 18 1.14 36.75 8.27
N GLY A 19 -0.08 36.66 8.79
CA GLY A 19 -1.26 37.23 8.17
C GLY A 19 -2.54 36.94 8.95
N ARG A 20 -3.68 37.27 8.35
CA ARG A 20 -5.01 37.02 8.91
C ARG A 20 -5.98 36.53 7.85
N VAL A 21 -6.89 35.67 8.27
CA VAL A 21 -8.06 35.29 7.48
C VAL A 21 -9.05 36.44 7.46
N ARG A 22 -9.60 36.74 6.28
CA ARG A 22 -10.75 37.61 6.07
C ARG A 22 -11.88 36.76 5.47
N SER A 23 -12.89 36.45 6.27
CA SER A 23 -13.90 35.42 6.00
C SER A 23 -15.30 35.93 6.31
N SER A 24 -16.33 35.33 5.72
CA SER A 24 -17.73 35.62 6.08
C SER A 24 -18.16 34.98 7.40
N ILE A 25 -17.34 34.10 8.00
CA ILE A 25 -17.66 33.42 9.26
C ILE A 25 -17.33 34.35 10.44
N GLY A 26 -18.36 34.89 11.10
CA GLY A 26 -18.20 35.84 12.20
C GLY A 26 -18.10 35.20 13.57
N SER A 27 -18.59 33.97 13.75
CA SER A 27 -18.66 33.31 15.06
C SER A 27 -18.36 31.81 15.03
N ARG A 28 -17.90 31.26 16.17
CA ARG A 28 -17.65 29.81 16.33
C ARG A 28 -18.90 28.96 16.07
N ALA A 29 -20.10 29.51 16.28
CA ALA A 29 -21.36 28.81 16.07
C ALA A 29 -21.72 28.68 14.58
N GLU A 30 -21.31 29.65 13.76
CA GLU A 30 -21.51 29.64 12.31
C GLU A 30 -20.44 28.83 11.57
N SER A 31 -19.28 28.60 12.21
CA SER A 31 -18.17 27.87 11.61
C SER A 31 -18.55 26.41 11.32
N PRO A 32 -18.42 25.95 10.06
CA PRO A 32 -18.49 24.53 9.75
C PRO A 32 -17.47 23.74 10.57
N LYS A 33 -17.81 22.50 10.92
CA LYS A 33 -16.89 21.63 11.69
C LYS A 33 -15.81 21.00 10.80
N MET A 34 -16.04 20.96 9.49
CA MET A 34 -15.15 20.40 8.48
C MET A 34 -15.29 21.17 7.16
N GLU A 35 -14.26 21.11 6.33
CA GLU A 35 -14.17 21.77 5.02
C GLU A 35 -15.31 21.38 4.06
N HIS A 36 -15.77 20.13 4.10
CA HIS A 36 -16.85 19.62 3.24
C HIS A 36 -18.26 19.91 3.77
N GLU A 37 -18.37 20.52 4.96
CA GLU A 37 -19.65 20.86 5.61
C GLU A 37 -20.09 22.31 5.28
N GLY A 38 -19.80 22.78 4.06
CA GLY A 38 -20.24 24.11 3.58
C GLY A 38 -19.29 25.27 3.93
N ALA A 39 -17.99 25.00 4.04
CA ALA A 39 -16.99 26.05 4.22
C ALA A 39 -16.98 27.04 3.03
N PRO A 40 -16.98 28.37 3.29
CA PRO A 40 -16.98 29.37 2.24
C PRO A 40 -15.58 29.56 1.63
N ASP A 41 -15.51 30.40 0.61
CA ASP A 41 -14.25 31.01 0.19
C ASP A 41 -13.87 32.14 1.16
N ALA A 42 -12.57 32.44 1.23
CA ALA A 42 -12.05 33.47 2.11
C ALA A 42 -10.77 34.08 1.55
N TRP A 43 -10.43 35.27 2.03
CA TRP A 43 -9.14 35.90 1.75
C TRP A 43 -8.16 35.62 2.89
N ILE A 44 -6.88 35.47 2.53
CA ILE A 44 -5.77 35.48 3.47
C ILE A 44 -4.96 36.73 3.18
N ASP A 45 -5.01 37.68 4.11
CA ASP A 45 -4.23 38.91 4.07
C ASP A 45 -2.88 38.67 4.73
N ILE A 46 -1.81 38.84 3.97
CA ILE A 46 -0.43 38.62 4.43
C ILE A 46 0.15 39.96 4.83
N ASP A 47 0.83 39.98 5.99
CA ASP A 47 1.53 41.19 6.43
C ASP A 47 2.55 41.61 5.37
N PRO A 48 2.64 42.91 5.01
CA PRO A 48 3.60 43.40 4.03
C PRO A 48 5.04 42.92 4.25
N ALA A 49 5.47 42.70 5.50
CA ALA A 49 6.79 42.17 5.83
C ALA A 49 7.04 40.75 5.28
N PHE A 50 5.98 39.93 5.09
CA PHE A 50 6.06 38.57 4.56
C PHE A 50 5.58 38.45 3.11
N ALA A 51 5.12 39.54 2.49
CA ALA A 51 4.67 39.58 1.10
C ALA A 51 5.64 38.91 0.08
N PRO A 52 6.98 39.07 0.19
CA PRO A 52 7.91 38.38 -0.71
C PRO A 52 7.84 36.85 -0.64
N ALA A 53 7.39 36.26 0.47
CA ALA A 53 7.28 34.81 0.63
C ALA A 53 6.11 34.19 -0.16
N LEU A 54 5.22 35.01 -0.74
CA LEU A 54 4.17 34.56 -1.66
C LEU A 54 4.66 34.40 -3.10
N ASP A 55 5.93 34.66 -3.37
CA ASP A 55 6.49 34.45 -4.69
C ASP A 55 6.28 33.00 -5.16
N THR A 56 6.09 32.81 -6.46
CA THR A 56 5.79 31.53 -7.13
C THR A 56 4.46 30.84 -6.79
N LEU A 57 3.72 31.26 -5.76
CA LEU A 57 2.36 30.77 -5.52
C LEU A 57 1.42 31.22 -6.64
N ALA A 58 0.74 30.25 -7.25
CA ALA A 58 -0.10 30.47 -8.44
C ALA A 58 -1.58 30.18 -8.18
N GLU A 59 -2.44 30.84 -8.95
CA GLU A 59 -3.86 30.51 -9.01
C GLU A 59 -4.05 29.04 -9.43
N GLY A 60 -5.04 28.36 -8.84
CA GLY A 60 -5.28 26.94 -9.00
C GLY A 60 -4.38 26.02 -8.15
N GLN A 61 -3.31 26.53 -7.54
CA GLN A 61 -2.44 25.73 -6.68
C GLN A 61 -3.14 25.35 -5.37
N GLU A 62 -2.93 24.12 -4.90
CA GLU A 62 -3.32 23.71 -3.55
C GLU A 62 -2.20 24.00 -2.53
N ILE A 63 -2.61 24.50 -1.37
CA ILE A 63 -1.74 24.82 -0.23
C ILE A 63 -2.36 24.33 1.07
N ILE A 64 -1.52 24.12 2.08
CA ILE A 64 -1.90 23.91 3.46
C ILE A 64 -1.69 25.22 4.20
N VAL A 65 -2.76 25.75 4.79
CA VAL A 65 -2.73 26.96 5.61
C VAL A 65 -2.80 26.54 7.06
N PHE A 66 -1.84 27.00 7.86
CA PHE A 66 -1.85 26.81 9.30
C PHE A 66 -2.34 28.09 9.97
N THR A 67 -3.36 27.94 10.80
CA THR A 67 -3.94 29.04 11.57
C THR A 67 -3.68 28.86 13.05
N TRP A 68 -3.66 29.96 13.79
CA TRP A 68 -3.77 29.95 15.24
C TRP A 68 -5.21 30.23 15.61
N LEU A 69 -5.91 29.22 16.12
CA LEU A 69 -7.31 29.30 16.53
C LEU A 69 -7.38 30.07 17.86
N HIS A 70 -7.19 31.38 17.78
CA HIS A 70 -6.97 32.32 18.87
C HIS A 70 -8.09 32.42 19.93
N LEU A 71 -9.30 31.93 19.62
CA LEU A 71 -10.44 31.86 20.54
C LEU A 71 -10.61 30.49 21.22
N SER A 72 -9.60 29.62 21.10
CA SER A 72 -9.65 28.25 21.65
C SER A 72 -9.24 28.20 23.12
N ASP A 73 -9.90 27.34 23.87
CA ASP A 73 -9.50 27.01 25.24
C ASP A 73 -8.33 26.01 25.22
N ARG A 74 -7.19 26.42 25.76
CA ARG A 74 -5.95 25.65 25.75
C ARG A 74 -5.84 24.64 26.90
N GLY A 75 -6.76 24.68 27.86
CA GLY A 75 -6.79 23.77 29.01
C GLY A 75 -7.38 22.39 28.71
N TYR A 76 -8.01 22.21 27.55
CA TYR A 76 -8.67 20.95 27.19
C TYR A 76 -7.68 19.87 26.75
N LEU A 77 -7.71 18.73 27.44
CA LEU A 77 -6.99 17.51 27.05
C LEU A 77 -7.92 16.44 26.45
N GLN A 78 -9.22 16.54 26.71
CA GLN A 78 -10.24 15.62 26.21
C GLN A 78 -11.52 16.37 25.87
N VAL A 79 -12.20 15.96 24.81
CA VAL A 79 -13.48 16.53 24.37
C VAL A 79 -14.48 15.45 23.99
N HIS A 80 -15.77 15.79 24.03
CA HIS A 80 -16.80 15.01 23.34
C HIS A 80 -16.73 15.31 21.84
N PRO A 81 -16.44 14.32 20.96
CA PRO A 81 -16.29 14.57 19.53
C PRO A 81 -17.50 15.30 18.94
N ARG A 82 -17.25 16.37 18.17
CA ARG A 82 -18.28 17.25 17.60
C ARG A 82 -19.19 17.96 18.62
N GLY A 83 -18.84 17.95 19.91
CA GLY A 83 -19.66 18.51 21.00
C GLY A 83 -20.81 17.61 21.46
N ASP A 84 -20.88 16.37 20.96
CA ASP A 84 -21.97 15.44 21.25
C ASP A 84 -21.70 14.67 22.56
N VAL A 85 -22.38 15.08 23.64
CA VAL A 85 -22.20 14.52 24.99
C VAL A 85 -22.60 13.04 25.10
N THR A 86 -23.33 12.50 24.12
CA THR A 86 -23.66 11.06 24.08
C THR A 86 -22.46 10.21 23.66
N ARG A 87 -21.46 10.81 22.99
CA ARG A 87 -20.23 10.12 22.57
C ARG A 87 -19.23 10.06 23.73
N PRO A 88 -18.43 9.00 23.85
CA PRO A 88 -17.34 8.97 24.83
C PRO A 88 -16.32 10.08 24.56
N LYS A 89 -15.76 10.63 25.63
CA LYS A 89 -14.65 11.60 25.52
C LYS A 89 -13.46 10.97 24.79
N LYS A 90 -12.81 11.76 23.95
CA LYS A 90 -11.54 11.39 23.29
C LYS A 90 -10.46 12.41 23.60
N GLY A 91 -9.22 11.96 23.69
CA GLY A 91 -8.06 12.85 23.78
C GLY A 91 -8.01 13.79 22.58
N VAL A 92 -7.68 15.07 22.80
CA VAL A 92 -7.67 16.10 21.75
C VAL A 92 -6.66 15.84 20.63
N PHE A 93 -5.67 14.97 20.82
CA PHE A 93 -4.73 14.57 19.76
C PHE A 93 -5.27 13.51 18.80
N ASN A 94 -6.41 12.88 19.13
CA ASN A 94 -7.14 11.97 18.25
C ASN A 94 -8.42 12.62 17.69
N THR A 95 -8.49 13.95 17.70
CA THR A 95 -9.59 14.74 17.15
C THR A 95 -9.05 16.00 16.47
N ARG A 96 -9.92 16.69 15.72
CA ARG A 96 -9.65 18.02 15.15
C ARG A 96 -10.27 19.14 16.02
N SER A 97 -10.35 18.94 17.34
CA SER A 97 -10.89 19.95 18.24
C SER A 97 -10.09 21.25 18.17
N PRO A 98 -10.72 22.44 18.09
CA PRO A 98 -10.01 23.71 18.20
C PRO A 98 -9.45 23.91 19.61
N ASP A 99 -10.21 23.52 20.64
CA ASP A 99 -9.81 23.61 22.04
C ASP A 99 -8.80 22.50 22.37
N ARG A 100 -7.53 22.88 22.55
CA ARG A 100 -6.35 22.00 22.77
C ARG A 100 -5.11 22.83 23.18
N PRO A 101 -4.05 22.23 23.74
CA PRO A 101 -2.89 22.98 24.27
C PRO A 101 -2.22 23.92 23.27
N ASN A 102 -2.04 23.48 22.02
CA ASN A 102 -1.56 24.27 20.90
C ASN A 102 -2.64 24.30 19.82
N PRO A 103 -3.49 25.35 19.79
CA PRO A 103 -4.69 25.44 18.94
C PRO A 103 -4.33 25.77 17.49
N ILE A 104 -3.56 24.89 16.87
CA ILE A 104 -3.16 25.00 15.46
C ILE A 104 -4.26 24.39 14.59
N GLY A 105 -4.84 25.20 13.71
CA GLY A 105 -5.70 24.76 12.61
C GLY A 105 -4.85 24.40 11.39
N MET A 106 -5.33 23.44 10.60
CA MET A 106 -4.68 22.99 9.37
C MET A 106 -5.75 22.87 8.29
N HIS A 107 -5.65 23.69 7.25
CA HIS A 107 -6.66 23.81 6.22
C HIS A 107 -6.02 23.53 4.85
N ARG A 108 -6.52 22.54 4.13
CA ARG A 108 -6.12 22.32 2.74
C ARG A 108 -7.04 23.13 1.84
N VAL A 109 -6.48 24.09 1.12
CA VAL A 109 -7.24 25.05 0.32
C VAL A 109 -6.64 25.15 -1.09
N ARG A 110 -7.46 25.55 -2.05
CA ARG A 110 -7.02 25.93 -3.39
C ARG A 110 -7.01 27.44 -3.53
N ILE A 111 -5.94 27.99 -4.11
CA ILE A 111 -5.85 29.41 -4.45
C ILE A 111 -6.79 29.66 -5.63
N LEU A 112 -7.81 30.47 -5.42
CA LEU A 112 -8.76 30.89 -6.45
C LEU A 112 -8.26 32.10 -7.23
N ALA A 113 -7.68 33.08 -6.52
CA ALA A 113 -7.16 34.31 -7.11
C ALA A 113 -6.05 34.91 -6.24
N ARG A 114 -5.20 35.75 -6.83
CA ARG A 114 -4.21 36.55 -6.09
C ARG A 114 -4.45 38.03 -6.32
N LYS A 115 -4.51 38.82 -5.23
CA LYS A 115 -4.60 40.28 -5.33
C LYS A 115 -3.27 40.90 -4.91
N ALA A 116 -2.55 41.45 -5.89
CA ALA A 116 -1.21 42.04 -5.70
C ALA A 116 -0.25 41.08 -4.95
N HIS A 117 0.73 41.61 -4.23
CA HIS A 117 1.69 40.80 -3.47
C HIS A 117 1.25 40.49 -2.03
N GLN A 118 -0.02 40.73 -1.65
CA GLN A 118 -0.41 40.78 -0.24
C GLN A 118 -1.64 39.96 0.15
N ALA A 119 -2.40 39.41 -0.81
CA ALA A 119 -3.58 38.61 -0.45
C ALA A 119 -3.84 37.42 -1.38
N LEU A 120 -4.22 36.30 -0.79
CA LEU A 120 -4.64 35.08 -1.47
C LEU A 120 -6.14 34.86 -1.28
N HIS A 121 -6.90 34.71 -2.35
CA HIS A 121 -8.28 34.24 -2.30
C HIS A 121 -8.27 32.72 -2.36
N VAL A 122 -8.89 32.04 -1.41
CA VAL A 122 -8.80 30.58 -1.26
C VAL A 122 -10.15 29.94 -0.99
N TYR A 123 -10.28 28.66 -1.33
CA TYR A 123 -11.44 27.83 -1.04
C TYR A 123 -11.10 26.34 -0.92
N PRO A 124 -11.77 25.56 -0.06
CA PRO A 124 -12.65 26.00 1.03
C PRO A 124 -11.84 26.45 2.27
N LEU A 125 -12.35 27.37 3.10
CA LEU A 125 -11.69 27.72 4.38
C LEU A 125 -12.69 27.97 5.51
N GLU A 126 -12.76 27.03 6.45
CA GLU A 126 -13.60 27.06 7.66
C GLU A 126 -12.96 27.79 8.85
N ALA A 127 -12.35 28.95 8.59
CA ALA A 127 -11.73 29.79 9.62
C ALA A 127 -12.51 31.11 9.82
N LEU A 128 -12.58 31.57 11.07
CA LEU A 128 -13.24 32.82 11.44
C LEU A 128 -12.53 34.02 10.82
N ASP A 129 -13.29 35.10 10.59
CA ASP A 129 -12.71 36.41 10.30
C ASP A 129 -11.73 36.84 11.39
N GLY A 130 -10.59 37.40 10.98
CA GLY A 130 -9.51 37.84 11.86
C GLY A 130 -8.60 36.74 12.39
N THR A 131 -8.86 35.46 12.07
CA THR A 131 -8.03 34.32 12.51
C THR A 131 -6.57 34.48 12.06
N PRO A 132 -5.58 34.50 12.97
CA PRO A 132 -4.18 34.59 12.60
C PRO A 132 -3.73 33.39 11.76
N VAL A 133 -3.01 33.67 10.68
CA VAL A 133 -2.27 32.68 9.89
C VAL A 133 -0.85 32.64 10.41
N ILE A 134 -0.34 31.45 10.71
CA ILE A 134 1.00 31.25 11.28
C ILE A 134 1.97 30.63 10.27
N ASP A 135 1.47 29.92 9.26
CA ASP A 135 2.31 29.34 8.21
C ASP A 135 1.47 28.98 6.98
N ILE A 136 2.13 28.93 5.82
CA ILE A 136 1.56 28.42 4.58
C ILE A 136 2.57 27.45 4.00
N LYS A 137 2.13 26.22 3.71
CA LYS A 137 2.94 25.19 3.09
C LYS A 137 2.34 24.80 1.74
N PRO A 138 3.16 24.50 0.71
CA PRO A 138 2.63 23.89 -0.48
C PRO A 138 2.02 22.54 -0.10
N VAL A 139 0.88 22.18 -0.70
CA VAL A 139 0.56 20.76 -0.81
C VAL A 139 1.62 20.19 -1.73
N ALA A 140 2.38 19.20 -1.26
CA ALA A 140 3.42 18.57 -2.06
C ALA A 140 2.85 18.18 -3.43
N ARG A 141 3.25 18.92 -4.47
CA ARG A 141 2.94 18.55 -5.86
C ARG A 141 3.87 17.39 -6.17
N ARG A 142 3.31 16.25 -6.58
CA ARG A 142 4.09 15.07 -6.97
C ARG A 142 4.88 15.41 -8.23
N SER A 143 6.11 15.92 -8.09
CA SER A 143 7.09 16.10 -9.17
C SER A 143 8.48 16.14 -8.56
N GLY A 144 9.24 15.04 -8.69
CA GLY A 144 10.45 14.79 -7.89
C GLY A 144 11.76 15.33 -8.48
N SER A 145 12.75 15.48 -7.60
CA SER A 145 14.07 14.86 -7.83
C SER A 145 14.93 14.86 -6.55
N SER A 146 15.18 13.65 -6.04
CA SER A 146 16.32 13.23 -5.18
C SER A 146 16.37 13.79 -3.75
N GLN A 147 16.12 12.87 -2.80
CA GLN A 147 15.97 13.06 -1.34
C GLN A 147 14.64 13.72 -0.89
N GLU A 148 13.64 13.56 -1.75
CA GLU A 148 12.19 13.54 -1.53
C GLU A 148 11.71 12.07 -1.69
N GLN A 149 10.60 11.64 -1.08
CA GLN A 149 10.02 10.31 -1.39
C GLN A 149 9.42 10.36 -2.81
N ASP A 150 10.26 10.05 -3.79
CA ASP A 150 9.98 10.12 -5.22
C ASP A 150 8.70 9.36 -5.59
N PHE A 151 7.70 10.09 -6.05
CA PHE A 151 6.70 9.53 -6.93
C PHE A 151 7.36 9.23 -8.27
N VAL A 152 8.03 8.09 -8.31
CA VAL A 152 8.61 7.48 -9.49
C VAL A 152 7.52 7.38 -10.56
N ASP A 153 7.69 8.08 -11.68
CA ASP A 153 6.79 7.97 -12.82
C ASP A 153 7.05 6.63 -13.53
N TRP A 154 6.10 5.71 -13.40
CA TRP A 154 6.16 4.39 -14.05
C TRP A 154 5.55 4.40 -15.46
N GLY A 155 5.11 5.57 -15.93
CA GLY A 155 4.42 5.76 -17.20
C GLY A 155 2.89 5.83 -17.03
N PRO A 156 2.18 6.36 -18.05
CA PRO A 156 0.76 6.72 -17.96
C PRO A 156 -0.17 5.51 -17.77
N SER A 157 0.28 4.30 -18.09
CA SER A 157 -0.50 3.07 -17.99
C SER A 157 -0.22 2.26 -16.73
N ILE A 158 0.68 2.74 -15.85
CA ILE A 158 1.14 2.00 -14.68
C ILE A 158 0.84 2.82 -13.42
N PRO A 159 -0.22 2.49 -12.66
CA PRO A 159 -0.55 3.18 -11.42
C PRO A 159 0.60 3.08 -10.42
N TRP A 160 0.99 4.22 -9.85
CA TRP A 160 2.10 4.30 -8.90
C TRP A 160 1.93 3.38 -7.70
N GLU A 161 0.71 3.22 -7.19
CA GLU A 161 0.43 2.35 -6.03
C GLU A 161 0.79 0.90 -6.33
N GLN A 162 0.37 0.40 -7.50
CA GLN A 162 0.64 -0.99 -7.91
C GLN A 162 2.13 -1.21 -8.18
N ALA A 163 2.76 -0.24 -8.82
CA ALA A 163 4.20 -0.32 -9.09
C ALA A 163 5.05 -0.27 -7.81
N THR A 164 4.66 0.56 -6.85
CA THR A 164 5.34 0.68 -5.56
C THR A 164 5.16 -0.58 -4.73
N ALA A 165 3.93 -1.11 -4.65
CA ALA A 165 3.66 -2.37 -3.98
C ALA A 165 4.49 -3.51 -4.59
N MET A 166 4.55 -3.59 -5.92
CA MET A 166 5.34 -4.60 -6.63
C MET A 166 6.84 -4.44 -6.37
N ARG A 167 7.39 -3.21 -6.45
CA ARG A 167 8.79 -2.94 -6.14
C ARG A 167 9.17 -3.38 -4.74
N ASP A 168 8.40 -2.96 -3.74
CA ASP A 168 8.75 -3.15 -2.33
C ASP A 168 8.60 -4.62 -1.90
N LEU A 169 7.54 -5.29 -2.37
CA LEU A 169 7.31 -6.72 -2.09
C LEU A 169 8.33 -7.61 -2.78
N LEU A 170 8.67 -7.34 -4.05
CA LEU A 170 9.68 -8.14 -4.75
C LEU A 170 11.10 -7.90 -4.23
N ALA A 171 11.41 -6.68 -3.78
CA ALA A 171 12.65 -6.40 -3.06
C ALA A 171 12.77 -7.25 -1.79
N ARG A 172 11.69 -7.35 -1.00
CA ARG A 172 11.63 -8.25 0.15
C ARG A 172 11.80 -9.71 -0.23
N SER A 173 11.09 -10.20 -1.25
CA SER A 173 11.19 -11.59 -1.70
C SER A 173 12.58 -11.96 -2.22
N VAL A 174 13.32 -11.02 -2.82
CA VAL A 174 14.73 -11.22 -3.16
C VAL A 174 15.60 -11.25 -1.90
N ALA A 175 15.37 -10.33 -0.96
CA ALA A 175 16.12 -10.29 0.30
C ALA A 175 15.93 -11.56 1.17
N SER A 176 14.76 -12.21 1.09
CA SER A 176 14.48 -13.48 1.77
C SER A 176 14.89 -14.73 0.97
N GLY A 177 15.41 -14.56 -0.25
CA GLY A 177 15.89 -15.67 -1.08
C GLY A 177 14.82 -16.45 -1.86
N LEU A 178 13.58 -15.96 -1.90
CA LEU A 178 12.48 -16.56 -2.68
C LEU A 178 12.61 -16.27 -4.20
N LEU A 179 13.31 -15.18 -4.51
CA LEU A 179 13.66 -14.75 -5.86
C LEU A 179 15.16 -14.49 -5.93
N ALA A 180 15.75 -14.75 -7.10
CA ALA A 180 17.16 -14.48 -7.35
C ALA A 180 17.34 -13.76 -8.69
N GLY A 181 18.03 -12.62 -8.68
CA GLY A 181 18.37 -11.89 -9.91
C GLY A 181 17.15 -11.54 -10.78
N VAL A 182 17.12 -12.09 -11.98
CA VAL A 182 16.08 -11.86 -13.01
C VAL A 182 15.02 -12.97 -13.08
N HIS A 183 15.13 -13.98 -12.22
CA HIS A 183 14.20 -15.10 -12.14
C HIS A 183 12.85 -14.66 -11.58
N GLY A 184 11.82 -15.47 -11.86
CA GLY A 184 10.45 -15.18 -11.46
C GLY A 184 9.84 -13.97 -12.17
N ASN A 185 8.58 -13.71 -11.86
CA ASN A 185 7.83 -12.56 -12.35
C ASN A 185 6.58 -12.36 -11.49
N ALA A 186 6.00 -11.16 -11.58
CA ALA A 186 4.79 -10.83 -10.86
C ALA A 186 3.85 -9.99 -11.71
N SER A 187 2.56 -10.08 -11.41
CA SER A 187 1.55 -9.19 -11.95
C SER A 187 0.49 -8.80 -10.92
N ILE A 188 -0.12 -7.63 -11.11
CA ILE A 188 -1.25 -7.13 -10.35
C ILE A 188 -2.34 -6.65 -11.32
N ARG A 189 -3.59 -7.05 -11.07
CA ARG A 189 -4.79 -6.59 -11.77
C ARG A 189 -5.18 -5.22 -11.26
N HIS A 190 -5.53 -4.33 -12.18
CA HIS A 190 -6.03 -2.99 -11.92
C HIS A 190 -7.15 -2.67 -12.93
N GLY A 191 -8.40 -2.93 -12.54
CA GLY A 191 -9.54 -2.86 -13.46
C GLY A 191 -9.39 -3.83 -14.63
N HIS A 192 -9.43 -3.31 -15.86
CA HIS A 192 -9.24 -4.06 -17.11
C HIS A 192 -7.76 -4.11 -17.56
N THR A 193 -6.81 -3.79 -16.68
CA THR A 193 -5.38 -3.79 -16.97
C THR A 193 -4.64 -4.71 -16.01
N VAL A 194 -3.57 -5.34 -16.50
CA VAL A 194 -2.61 -6.11 -15.70
C VAL A 194 -1.26 -5.42 -15.74
N ILE A 195 -0.77 -5.00 -14.58
CA ILE A 195 0.59 -4.48 -14.41
C ILE A 195 1.52 -5.66 -14.16
N MET A 196 2.58 -5.80 -14.94
CA MET A 196 3.46 -6.96 -14.92
C MET A 196 4.93 -6.57 -15.01
N THR A 197 5.81 -7.34 -14.38
CA THR A 197 7.26 -7.17 -14.56
C THR A 197 7.70 -7.48 -15.99
N CYS A 198 8.53 -6.62 -16.57
CA CYS A 198 9.15 -6.85 -17.87
C CYS A 198 10.10 -8.06 -17.84
N ARG A 199 10.37 -8.62 -19.02
CA ARG A 199 11.34 -9.71 -19.20
C ARG A 199 12.76 -9.24 -18.82
N GLY A 200 13.47 -10.06 -18.05
CA GLY A 200 14.88 -9.83 -17.72
C GLY A 200 15.12 -8.77 -16.65
N THR A 201 14.09 -8.31 -15.95
CA THR A 201 14.22 -7.29 -14.91
C THR A 201 14.66 -7.88 -13.58
N ALA A 202 15.54 -7.17 -12.88
CA ALA A 202 16.02 -7.57 -11.57
C ALA A 202 14.96 -7.26 -10.50
N LYS A 203 14.34 -8.30 -9.93
CA LYS A 203 13.16 -8.13 -9.04
C LYS A 203 13.46 -7.38 -7.75
N GLY A 204 14.72 -7.36 -7.33
CA GLY A 204 15.16 -6.70 -6.10
C GLY A 204 15.31 -5.17 -6.21
N ARG A 205 15.24 -4.61 -7.42
CA ARG A 205 15.56 -3.20 -7.68
C ARG A 205 14.77 -2.63 -8.87
N LEU A 206 13.48 -2.94 -8.94
CA LEU A 206 12.63 -2.46 -10.02
C LEU A 206 12.62 -0.92 -10.11
N ALA A 207 12.73 -0.41 -11.34
CA ALA A 207 12.71 1.00 -11.70
C ALA A 207 11.75 1.26 -12.87
N PRO A 208 11.43 2.53 -13.22
CA PRO A 208 10.65 2.85 -14.41
C PRO A 208 11.18 2.15 -15.66
N GLY A 209 10.26 1.57 -16.44
CA GLY A 209 10.60 0.73 -17.60
C GLY A 209 10.73 -0.76 -17.28
N ASP A 210 10.89 -1.14 -16.01
CA ASP A 210 10.93 -2.55 -15.59
C ASP A 210 9.52 -3.17 -15.42
N LEU A 211 8.47 -2.36 -15.55
CA LEU A 211 7.08 -2.79 -15.54
C LEU A 211 6.42 -2.47 -16.88
N THR A 212 5.39 -3.24 -17.22
CA THR A 212 4.52 -3.03 -18.37
C THR A 212 3.05 -3.23 -17.97
N ALA A 213 2.14 -2.61 -18.72
CA ALA A 213 0.72 -2.81 -18.65
C ALA A 213 0.24 -3.66 -19.84
N LEU A 214 -0.65 -4.62 -19.56
CA LEU A 214 -1.36 -5.45 -20.53
C LEU A 214 -2.86 -5.24 -20.37
N ASP A 215 -3.61 -5.31 -21.46
CA ASP A 215 -5.06 -5.45 -21.42
C ASP A 215 -5.42 -6.84 -20.85
N LEU A 216 -6.35 -6.88 -19.91
CA LEU A 216 -6.67 -8.09 -19.16
C LEU A 216 -7.30 -9.19 -20.05
N GLU A 217 -8.19 -8.81 -20.97
CA GLU A 217 -8.93 -9.77 -21.80
C GLU A 217 -8.12 -10.19 -23.03
N SER A 218 -7.57 -9.23 -23.77
CA SER A 218 -6.87 -9.50 -25.02
C SER A 218 -5.39 -9.84 -24.85
N GLY A 219 -4.81 -9.59 -23.66
CA GLY A 219 -3.37 -9.69 -23.41
C GLY A 219 -2.53 -8.67 -24.17
N LYS A 220 -3.16 -7.71 -24.87
CA LYS A 220 -2.46 -6.72 -25.70
C LYS A 220 -1.64 -5.77 -24.83
N ARG A 221 -0.41 -5.47 -25.26
CA ARG A 221 0.42 -4.48 -24.57
C ARG A 221 -0.20 -3.08 -24.64
N LEU A 222 -0.34 -2.45 -23.47
CA LEU A 222 -0.81 -1.08 -23.30
C LEU A 222 0.35 -0.10 -23.06
N SER A 223 1.55 -0.61 -22.75
CA SER A 223 2.76 0.19 -22.58
C SER A 223 3.96 -0.38 -23.37
N PRO A 224 5.06 0.39 -23.54
CA PRO A 224 6.20 -0.01 -24.37
C PRO A 224 7.01 -1.20 -23.84
N GLY A 225 6.96 -1.47 -22.52
CA GLY A 225 7.72 -2.53 -21.88
C GLY A 225 7.43 -3.92 -22.45
N ARG A 226 8.47 -4.76 -22.57
CA ARG A 226 8.28 -6.14 -23.04
C ARG A 226 7.87 -7.02 -21.85
N PRO A 227 6.66 -7.62 -21.85
CA PRO A 227 6.19 -8.43 -20.74
C PRO A 227 7.07 -9.67 -20.52
N SER A 228 6.94 -10.27 -19.34
CA SER A 228 7.50 -11.59 -19.07
C SER A 228 7.12 -12.57 -20.20
N SER A 229 8.01 -13.50 -20.52
CA SER A 229 7.66 -14.61 -21.43
C SER A 229 6.54 -15.49 -20.87
N GLU A 230 6.28 -15.42 -19.56
CA GLU A 230 5.26 -16.22 -18.87
C GLU A 230 3.95 -15.46 -18.66
N ALA A 231 3.76 -14.34 -19.34
CA ALA A 231 2.50 -13.61 -19.32
C ALA A 231 1.26 -14.47 -19.61
N PRO A 232 1.28 -15.46 -20.54
CA PRO A 232 0.13 -16.33 -20.78
C PRO A 232 -0.36 -17.05 -19.52
N MET A 233 0.55 -17.53 -18.67
CA MET A 233 0.19 -18.20 -17.41
C MET A 233 -0.55 -17.27 -16.44
N HIS A 234 -0.11 -16.00 -16.34
CA HIS A 234 -0.76 -15.02 -15.48
C HIS A 234 -2.17 -14.70 -15.97
N LEU A 235 -2.32 -14.46 -17.29
CA LEU A 235 -3.62 -14.15 -17.90
C LEU A 235 -4.59 -15.33 -17.78
N ALA A 236 -4.11 -16.57 -17.97
CA ALA A 236 -4.93 -17.77 -17.78
C ALA A 236 -5.46 -17.91 -16.34
N LEU A 237 -4.67 -17.53 -15.32
CA LEU A 237 -5.12 -17.52 -13.93
C LEU A 237 -6.16 -16.42 -13.65
N TYR A 238 -6.00 -15.23 -14.23
CA TYR A 238 -7.00 -14.16 -14.12
C TYR A 238 -8.32 -14.51 -14.82
N ASP A 239 -8.25 -15.20 -15.96
CA ASP A 239 -9.42 -15.68 -16.70
C ASP A 239 -10.16 -16.79 -15.94
N ALA A 240 -9.41 -17.73 -15.35
CA ALA A 240 -9.98 -18.84 -14.60
C ALA A 240 -10.67 -18.41 -13.29
N PHE A 241 -10.23 -17.31 -12.66
CA PHE A 241 -10.68 -16.91 -11.33
C PHE A 241 -10.84 -15.39 -11.19
N GLU A 242 -12.09 -14.94 -11.06
CA GLU A 242 -12.40 -13.52 -10.91
C GLU A 242 -11.79 -12.88 -9.64
N SER A 243 -11.64 -13.67 -8.57
CA SER A 243 -11.04 -13.21 -7.30
C SER A 243 -9.53 -12.97 -7.37
N VAL A 244 -8.86 -13.38 -8.44
CA VAL A 244 -7.41 -13.18 -8.55
C VAL A 244 -7.10 -11.72 -8.84
N GLY A 245 -6.45 -11.08 -7.88
CA GLY A 245 -5.93 -9.72 -7.99
C GLY A 245 -4.43 -9.67 -8.27
N ALA A 246 -3.66 -10.70 -7.90
CA ALA A 246 -2.23 -10.77 -8.18
C ALA A 246 -1.72 -12.19 -8.39
N VAL A 247 -0.65 -12.30 -9.16
CA VAL A 247 0.05 -13.56 -9.45
C VAL A 247 1.55 -13.35 -9.27
N LEU A 248 2.20 -14.28 -8.58
CA LEU A 248 3.63 -14.27 -8.27
C LEU A 248 4.26 -15.61 -8.64
N HIS A 249 5.17 -15.60 -9.60
CA HIS A 249 6.02 -16.73 -9.93
C HIS A 249 7.39 -16.58 -9.27
N THR A 250 7.80 -17.58 -8.49
CA THR A 250 9.03 -17.60 -7.68
C THR A 250 9.76 -18.93 -7.83
N HIS A 251 11.01 -18.98 -7.37
CA HIS A 251 11.84 -20.19 -7.34
C HIS A 251 12.33 -20.48 -5.90
N PRO A 252 11.44 -20.78 -4.92
CA PRO A 252 11.84 -20.94 -3.54
C PRO A 252 12.71 -22.20 -3.36
N PRO A 253 13.93 -22.08 -2.78
CA PRO A 253 14.88 -23.18 -2.76
C PRO A 253 14.39 -24.45 -2.05
N HIS A 254 13.69 -24.33 -0.93
CA HIS A 254 13.25 -25.50 -0.17
C HIS A 254 12.03 -26.17 -0.82
N VAL A 255 11.11 -25.40 -1.41
CA VAL A 255 10.05 -25.95 -2.27
C VAL A 255 10.63 -26.79 -3.39
N LEU A 256 11.59 -26.24 -4.15
CA LEU A 256 12.20 -26.94 -5.27
C LEU A 256 12.99 -28.17 -4.81
N ALA A 257 13.80 -28.04 -3.76
CA ALA A 257 14.55 -29.16 -3.20
C ALA A 257 13.63 -30.27 -2.69
N LEU A 258 12.49 -29.92 -2.08
CA LEU A 258 11.50 -30.89 -1.61
C LEU A 258 10.83 -31.61 -2.77
N GLU A 259 10.35 -30.88 -3.78
CA GLU A 259 9.73 -31.50 -4.97
C GLU A 259 10.66 -32.49 -5.65
N LEU A 260 11.93 -32.12 -5.84
CA LEU A 260 12.96 -33.01 -6.40
C LEU A 260 13.28 -34.22 -5.53
N THR A 261 13.06 -34.13 -4.21
CA THR A 261 13.40 -35.19 -3.25
C THR A 261 12.27 -36.20 -3.07
N VAL A 262 11.03 -35.74 -2.96
CA VAL A 262 9.88 -36.59 -2.55
C VAL A 262 8.75 -36.65 -3.57
N GLY A 263 8.81 -35.84 -4.64
CA GLY A 263 7.74 -35.73 -5.63
C GLY A 263 6.43 -35.19 -5.07
N GLN A 264 5.39 -35.17 -5.90
CA GLN A 264 4.06 -34.69 -5.53
C GLN A 264 3.46 -35.45 -4.33
N ASP A 265 3.57 -36.78 -4.32
CA ASP A 265 2.95 -37.60 -3.27
C ASP A 265 3.56 -37.34 -1.88
N GLY A 266 4.84 -37.01 -1.80
CA GLY A 266 5.51 -36.68 -0.54
C GLY A 266 5.43 -35.20 -0.14
N PHE A 267 4.95 -34.31 -1.00
CA PHE A 267 5.11 -32.86 -0.84
C PHE A 267 4.28 -32.25 0.31
N LEU A 268 4.90 -31.56 1.26
CA LEU A 268 4.24 -31.09 2.49
C LEU A 268 3.52 -32.21 3.26
N ASN A 269 4.05 -33.44 3.22
CA ASN A 269 3.58 -34.54 4.06
C ASN A 269 4.34 -34.53 5.40
N LEU A 270 3.96 -33.63 6.30
CA LEU A 270 4.55 -33.50 7.63
C LEU A 270 3.47 -33.45 8.73
N PRO A 271 3.75 -33.95 9.95
CA PRO A 271 2.78 -34.02 11.04
C PRO A 271 2.57 -32.67 11.74
N LEU A 272 2.46 -31.58 10.98
CA LEU A 272 2.08 -30.26 11.47
C LEU A 272 0.60 -30.01 11.20
N PHE A 273 -0.04 -29.25 12.08
CA PHE A 273 -1.48 -29.02 12.05
C PHE A 273 -1.95 -28.32 10.76
N GLU A 274 -1.17 -27.36 10.27
CA GLU A 274 -1.48 -26.56 9.07
C GLU A 274 -1.02 -27.21 7.76
N ALA A 275 -0.14 -28.22 7.81
CA ALA A 275 0.47 -28.78 6.61
C ALA A 275 -0.55 -29.41 5.63
N PRO A 276 -1.57 -30.20 6.07
CA PRO A 276 -2.59 -30.72 5.17
C PRO A 276 -3.38 -29.61 4.47
N VAL A 277 -3.73 -28.54 5.21
CA VAL A 277 -4.49 -27.39 4.67
C VAL A 277 -3.70 -26.70 3.56
N TRP A 278 -2.41 -26.45 3.77
CA TRP A 278 -1.57 -25.86 2.74
C TRP A 278 -1.33 -26.80 1.58
N ARG A 279 -1.11 -28.09 1.83
CA ARG A 279 -0.97 -29.11 0.79
C ARG A 279 -2.21 -29.18 -0.10
N ASP A 280 -3.41 -29.11 0.49
CA ASP A 280 -4.67 -29.11 -0.25
C ASP A 280 -4.90 -27.83 -1.06
N SER A 281 -4.19 -26.74 -0.75
CA SER A 281 -4.25 -25.51 -1.54
C SER A 281 -3.32 -25.49 -2.76
N ILE A 282 -2.55 -26.57 -2.99
CA ILE A 282 -1.49 -26.65 -4.00
C ILE A 282 -1.86 -27.67 -5.09
N CYS A 283 -1.79 -27.25 -6.36
CA CYS A 283 -1.82 -28.16 -7.51
C CYS A 283 -0.40 -28.40 -8.07
N PHE A 284 -0.26 -29.44 -8.88
CA PHE A 284 1.02 -29.80 -9.51
C PHE A 284 0.85 -29.81 -11.02
N VAL A 285 1.83 -29.24 -11.71
CA VAL A 285 1.85 -29.11 -13.18
C VAL A 285 3.10 -29.82 -13.69
N PRO A 286 2.99 -30.71 -14.69
CA PRO A 286 4.13 -31.42 -15.26
C PRO A 286 5.12 -30.47 -15.95
N GLU A 287 6.32 -30.96 -16.23
CA GLU A 287 7.31 -30.19 -16.96
C GLU A 287 6.78 -29.81 -18.36
N LEU A 288 6.67 -28.51 -18.60
CA LEU A 288 6.25 -27.91 -19.84
C LEU A 288 7.16 -26.73 -20.14
N GLN A 289 7.25 -26.35 -21.42
CA GLN A 289 8.11 -25.26 -21.86
C GLN A 289 7.69 -23.94 -21.18
N PRO A 290 8.59 -23.26 -20.42
CA PRO A 290 8.29 -21.98 -19.80
C PRO A 290 7.86 -20.93 -20.82
N GLY A 291 6.78 -20.22 -20.52
CA GLY A 291 6.18 -19.21 -21.38
C GLY A 291 5.36 -19.73 -22.57
N SER A 292 5.10 -21.03 -22.64
CA SER A 292 4.21 -21.61 -23.65
C SER A 292 2.73 -21.53 -23.27
N GLU A 293 1.85 -21.47 -24.27
CA GLU A 293 0.39 -21.57 -24.07
C GLU A 293 -0.01 -22.90 -23.44
N ALA A 294 0.69 -23.99 -23.77
CA ALA A 294 0.46 -25.30 -23.17
C ALA A 294 0.69 -25.28 -21.65
N MET A 295 1.74 -24.59 -21.19
CA MET A 295 1.98 -24.40 -19.76
C MET A 295 0.88 -23.56 -19.10
N ALA A 296 0.49 -22.46 -19.74
CA ALA A 296 -0.57 -21.59 -19.23
C ALA A 296 -1.90 -22.34 -19.05
N GLN A 297 -2.29 -23.11 -20.07
CA GLN A 297 -3.49 -23.95 -20.03
C GLN A 297 -3.40 -25.02 -18.95
N ALA A 298 -2.27 -25.73 -18.85
CA ALA A 298 -2.09 -26.76 -17.84
C ALA A 298 -2.14 -26.21 -16.40
N VAL A 299 -1.61 -25.00 -16.16
CA VAL A 299 -1.71 -24.32 -14.87
C VAL A 299 -3.16 -23.99 -14.54
N ALA A 300 -3.90 -23.37 -15.46
CA ALA A 300 -5.30 -23.02 -15.24
C ALA A 300 -6.17 -24.27 -14.99
N GLU A 301 -6.03 -25.31 -15.82
CA GLU A 301 -6.76 -26.56 -15.67
C GLU A 301 -6.47 -27.25 -14.33
N ALA A 302 -5.20 -27.36 -13.94
CA ALA A 302 -4.82 -27.96 -12.66
C ALA A 302 -5.36 -27.16 -11.47
N ALA A 303 -5.30 -25.82 -11.54
CA ALA A 303 -5.84 -24.95 -10.52
C ALA A 303 -7.37 -25.07 -10.39
N THR A 304 -8.11 -25.07 -11.51
CA THR A 304 -9.57 -25.26 -11.52
C THR A 304 -9.98 -26.62 -10.96
N GLN A 305 -9.28 -27.69 -11.36
CA GLN A 305 -9.55 -29.04 -10.85
C GLN A 305 -9.22 -29.20 -9.36
N ALA A 306 -8.18 -28.54 -8.86
CA ALA A 306 -7.86 -28.53 -7.44
C ALA A 306 -8.89 -27.73 -6.64
N ALA A 307 -9.23 -26.52 -7.09
CA ALA A 307 -10.25 -25.67 -6.46
C ALA A 307 -11.62 -26.38 -6.39
N ALA A 308 -12.02 -27.11 -7.43
CA ALA A 308 -13.26 -27.88 -7.44
C ALA A 308 -13.28 -29.05 -6.43
N ARG A 309 -12.11 -29.63 -6.11
CA ARG A 309 -12.00 -30.76 -5.18
C ARG A 309 -11.84 -30.34 -3.72
N GLN A 310 -11.09 -29.27 -3.46
CA GLN A 310 -10.62 -28.87 -2.13
C GLN A 310 -11.20 -27.52 -1.67
N GLY A 311 -12.00 -26.85 -2.49
CA GLY A 311 -12.66 -25.57 -2.20
C GLY A 311 -11.84 -24.34 -2.54
N ALA A 312 -10.50 -24.40 -2.45
CA ALA A 312 -9.61 -23.34 -2.90
C ALA A 312 -8.24 -23.88 -3.32
N CYS A 313 -7.71 -23.39 -4.44
CA CYS A 313 -6.34 -23.59 -4.85
C CYS A 313 -5.67 -22.21 -5.00
N ARG A 314 -4.47 -22.06 -4.45
CA ARG A 314 -3.74 -20.77 -4.39
C ARG A 314 -2.33 -20.84 -4.97
N ALA A 315 -1.83 -22.04 -5.23
CA ALA A 315 -0.48 -22.23 -5.73
C ALA A 315 -0.41 -23.44 -6.67
N ALA A 316 0.50 -23.37 -7.64
CA ALA A 316 0.89 -24.48 -8.46
C ALA A 316 2.41 -24.70 -8.37
N ILE A 317 2.83 -25.93 -8.09
CA ILE A 317 4.21 -26.35 -8.25
C ILE A 317 4.41 -26.76 -9.71
N LEU A 318 5.29 -26.04 -10.40
CA LEU A 318 5.71 -26.34 -11.77
C LEU A 318 6.91 -27.27 -11.68
N SER A 319 6.72 -28.55 -11.98
CA SER A 319 7.75 -29.58 -11.79
C SER A 319 9.05 -29.21 -12.49
N ARG A 320 10.18 -29.33 -11.76
CA ARG A 320 11.54 -28.94 -12.21
C ARG A 320 11.71 -27.48 -12.66
N HIS A 321 10.77 -26.60 -12.32
CA HIS A 321 10.76 -25.23 -12.80
C HIS A 321 10.63 -24.20 -11.67
N GLY A 322 9.56 -24.24 -10.90
CA GLY A 322 9.23 -23.15 -9.98
C GLY A 322 7.91 -23.32 -9.26
N MET A 323 7.48 -22.26 -8.59
CA MET A 323 6.17 -22.18 -7.98
C MET A 323 5.47 -20.91 -8.47
N VAL A 324 4.20 -21.02 -8.82
CA VAL A 324 3.34 -19.84 -9.07
C VAL A 324 2.26 -19.81 -8.00
N VAL A 325 2.03 -18.63 -7.44
CA VAL A 325 1.07 -18.37 -6.37
C VAL A 325 0.18 -17.20 -6.80
N TRP A 326 -1.10 -17.26 -6.45
CA TRP A 326 -2.06 -16.18 -6.71
C TRP A 326 -2.91 -15.87 -5.48
N GLY A 327 -3.46 -14.65 -5.45
CA GLY A 327 -4.30 -14.15 -4.37
C GLY A 327 -5.05 -12.89 -4.75
N GLU A 328 -5.84 -12.33 -3.84
CA GLU A 328 -6.56 -11.07 -4.05
C GLU A 328 -5.58 -9.88 -4.10
N THR A 329 -4.43 -10.03 -3.44
CA THR A 329 -3.36 -9.03 -3.43
C THR A 329 -1.99 -9.67 -3.63
N LEU A 330 -1.01 -8.88 -4.08
CA LEU A 330 0.38 -9.37 -4.19
C LEU A 330 0.96 -9.75 -2.83
N SER A 331 0.53 -9.06 -1.76
CA SER A 331 0.96 -9.39 -0.40
C SER A 331 0.49 -10.78 0.02
N GLU A 332 -0.72 -11.19 -0.36
CA GLU A 332 -1.20 -12.55 -0.10
C GLU A 332 -0.36 -13.58 -0.85
N ALA A 333 -0.07 -13.34 -2.12
CA ALA A 333 0.76 -14.26 -2.91
C ALA A 333 2.18 -14.40 -2.33
N VAL A 334 2.76 -13.30 -1.83
CA VAL A 334 4.05 -13.34 -1.11
C VAL A 334 3.94 -14.12 0.19
N ASN A 335 2.93 -13.85 1.02
CA ASN A 335 2.75 -14.55 2.30
C ASN A 335 2.53 -16.05 2.10
N THR A 336 1.73 -16.45 1.10
CA THR A 336 1.54 -17.86 0.74
C THR A 336 2.84 -18.49 0.27
N THR A 337 3.65 -17.78 -0.52
CA THR A 337 4.99 -18.25 -0.93
C THR A 337 5.89 -18.48 0.28
N GLU A 338 5.96 -17.51 1.20
CA GLU A 338 6.75 -17.58 2.44
C GLU A 338 6.32 -18.77 3.31
N THR A 339 5.01 -19.01 3.46
CA THR A 339 4.48 -20.13 4.25
C THR A 339 4.81 -21.48 3.63
N ILE A 340 4.58 -21.65 2.33
CA ILE A 340 4.88 -22.92 1.64
C ILE A 340 6.39 -23.22 1.70
N GLU A 341 7.24 -22.21 1.50
CA GLU A 341 8.69 -22.33 1.64
C GLU A 341 9.12 -22.72 3.06
N ALA A 342 8.52 -22.12 4.09
CA ALA A 342 8.81 -22.45 5.48
C ALA A 342 8.43 -23.90 5.81
N LEU A 343 7.26 -24.37 5.37
CA LEU A 343 6.83 -25.75 5.56
C LEU A 343 7.71 -26.74 4.79
N ALA A 344 8.10 -26.40 3.56
CA ALA A 344 8.99 -27.23 2.77
C ALA A 344 10.37 -27.37 3.43
N ARG A 345 10.90 -26.26 3.97
CA ARG A 345 12.13 -26.25 4.77
C ARG A 345 12.02 -27.15 5.99
N ILE A 346 10.92 -27.07 6.73
CA ILE A 346 10.71 -27.91 7.92
C ILE A 346 10.71 -29.40 7.52
N GLN A 347 10.00 -29.78 6.46
CA GLN A 347 9.95 -31.17 6.04
C GLN A 347 11.34 -31.70 5.63
N LEU A 348 12.13 -30.90 4.91
CA LEU A 348 13.51 -31.26 4.54
C LEU A 348 14.41 -31.44 5.77
N LEU A 349 14.31 -30.53 6.75
CA LEU A 349 15.08 -30.62 8.00
C LEU A 349 14.60 -31.77 8.90
N ALA A 350 13.34 -32.18 8.79
CA ALA A 350 12.76 -33.26 9.56
C ALA A 350 12.97 -34.66 8.93
N LYS A 351 13.69 -34.78 7.81
CA LYS A 351 13.87 -36.04 7.06
C LYS A 351 14.40 -37.21 7.91
N ASP A 352 15.24 -36.91 8.90
CA ASP A 352 15.81 -37.90 9.84
C ASP A 352 15.10 -37.91 11.21
N SER A 353 13.98 -37.21 11.34
CA SER A 353 13.19 -37.19 12.57
C SER A 353 12.52 -38.55 12.78
N PRO A 354 12.44 -39.05 14.04
CA PRO A 354 11.65 -40.24 14.36
C PRO A 354 10.15 -40.06 14.04
N PHE A 355 9.70 -38.82 13.81
CA PHE A 355 8.33 -38.49 13.43
C PHE A 355 8.10 -38.40 11.91
N SER A 356 9.13 -38.66 11.08
CA SER A 356 9.05 -38.61 9.61
C SER A 356 8.05 -39.60 9.00
N GLN A 357 7.67 -40.65 9.74
CA GLN A 357 6.69 -41.66 9.32
C GLN A 357 5.24 -41.33 9.74
N TYR A 358 5.02 -40.27 10.52
CA TYR A 358 3.67 -39.87 10.92
C TYR A 358 3.03 -39.02 9.82
N SER A 359 2.04 -39.59 9.12
CA SER A 359 1.11 -38.80 8.32
C SER A 359 0.17 -38.03 9.25
N ALA A 360 -0.15 -36.79 8.92
CA ALA A 360 -1.11 -35.97 9.66
C ALA A 360 -2.54 -36.53 9.52
N SER A 361 -2.88 -37.60 10.24
CA SER A 361 -4.25 -38.04 10.44
C SER A 361 -4.77 -37.43 11.75
N TRP A 362 -5.02 -36.11 11.73
CA TRP A 362 -5.72 -35.45 12.83
C TRP A 362 -7.22 -35.74 12.66
N PRO A 363 -7.96 -36.12 13.72
CA PRO A 363 -9.40 -36.30 13.62
C PRO A 363 -10.04 -34.99 13.15
N ASN A 364 -10.78 -35.06 12.04
CA ASN A 364 -11.53 -33.95 11.45
C ASN A 364 -12.51 -33.36 12.47
N THR A 365 -12.07 -32.34 13.22
CA THR A 365 -13.00 -31.35 13.80
C THR A 365 -13.04 -30.18 12.82
N PRO A 366 -14.17 -29.91 12.16
CA PRO A 366 -14.29 -28.76 11.27
C PRO A 366 -14.05 -27.48 12.06
N PHE A 367 -13.18 -26.62 11.55
CA PHE A 367 -13.09 -25.24 12.02
C PHE A 367 -14.39 -24.54 11.68
N SER A 368 -15.22 -24.28 12.68
CA SER A 368 -16.30 -23.30 12.58
C SER A 368 -15.66 -21.91 12.44
N ALA A 369 -15.79 -21.32 11.26
CA ALA A 369 -15.60 -19.87 11.07
C ALA A 369 -16.73 -19.09 11.75
#